data_AF-A0A9D4D663-F1
#
_entry.id   AF-A0A9D4D663-F1
#
_cell.length_a   1.000
_cell.length_b   1.000
_cell.length_c   1.000
_cell.angle_alpha   90.00
_cell.angle_beta   90.00
_cell.angle_gamma   90.00
#
_symmetry.space_group_name_H-M   'P 1'
#
loop_
_entity.id
_entity.type
_entity.pdbx_description
1 polymer ?
#
loop_
_entity_poly.entity_id
_entity_poly.type
_entity_poly.pdbx_seq_one_letter_code
_entity_poly.pdbx_strand_id
1 'polypeptide(L)'
;MFKQRLQQFGVSPLMSTVHSTRLKDRLLAEIPEIEAHESGRDIVLAFMKDIGPVLSKASKFSDAIVLSKAASILRRLMLGHETSLDGRFQEGCIERSVPSALLQFLCMIFF
;
A
#
# COMPACT_ATOMS: atom_id res chain seq x y z
N MET A 1 15.87 20.19 0.96
CA MET A 1 16.41 19.33 -0.13
C MET A 1 16.11 19.86 -1.54
N PHE A 2 14.85 20.08 -1.95
CA PHE A 2 14.50 20.44 -3.34
C PHE A 2 15.04 21.82 -3.80
N LYS A 3 14.96 22.84 -2.95
CA LYS A 3 15.50 24.19 -3.24
C LYS A 3 17.02 24.21 -3.50
N GLN A 4 17.77 23.34 -2.81
CA GLN A 4 19.22 23.22 -3.01
C GLN A 4 19.57 22.59 -4.36
N ARG A 5 18.79 21.60 -4.85
CA ARG A 5 19.02 21.03 -6.17
C ARG A 5 18.72 22.01 -7.30
N LEU A 6 17.69 22.86 -7.15
CA LEU A 6 17.38 23.90 -8.13
C LEU A 6 18.52 24.93 -8.28
N GLN A 7 19.22 25.25 -7.19
CA GLN A 7 20.41 26.11 -7.23
C GLN A 7 21.56 25.47 -8.02
N GLN A 8 21.72 24.15 -7.93
CA GLN A 8 22.74 23.41 -8.70
C GLN A 8 22.46 23.45 -10.23
N PHE A 9 21.22 23.67 -10.64
CA PHE A 9 20.80 23.86 -12.03
C PHE A 9 20.73 25.34 -12.46
N GLY A 10 21.28 26.27 -11.67
CA GLY A 10 21.34 27.69 -12.00
C GLY A 10 20.01 28.46 -11.84
N VAL A 11 18.99 27.85 -11.23
CA VAL A 11 17.70 28.51 -11.01
C VAL A 11 17.78 29.35 -9.73
N SER A 12 17.70 30.67 -9.90
CA SER A 12 17.82 31.61 -8.79
C SER A 12 16.68 31.44 -7.76
N PRO A 13 16.98 31.48 -6.45
CA PRO A 13 15.99 31.24 -5.39
C PRO A 13 14.85 32.27 -5.35
N LEU A 14 15.01 33.43 -6.00
CA LEU A 14 13.99 34.47 -6.08
C LEU A 14 12.84 34.17 -7.07
N MET A 15 12.98 33.21 -7.98
CA MET A 15 11.92 32.82 -8.94
C MET A 15 11.01 31.68 -8.43
N SER A 16 11.08 31.34 -7.14
CA SER A 16 10.82 29.96 -6.69
C SER A 16 9.36 29.54 -6.45
N THR A 17 8.36 30.11 -7.14
CA THR A 17 7.06 29.44 -7.22
C THR A 17 7.15 28.41 -8.34
N VAL A 18 7.69 27.24 -8.01
CA VAL A 18 7.75 26.11 -8.94
C VAL A 18 6.32 25.64 -9.17
N HIS A 19 5.75 26.03 -10.31
CA HIS A 19 4.47 25.49 -10.76
C HIS A 19 4.66 24.02 -11.11
N SER A 20 4.20 23.13 -10.22
CA SER A 20 4.33 21.68 -10.35
C SER A 20 3.77 21.17 -11.68
N THR A 21 2.66 21.73 -12.16
CA THR A 21 2.07 21.42 -13.47
C THR A 21 3.04 21.71 -14.62
N ARG A 22 3.60 22.93 -14.67
CA ARG A 22 4.52 23.35 -15.73
C ARG A 22 5.84 22.61 -15.66
N LEU A 23 6.28 22.24 -14.46
CA LEU A 23 7.45 21.40 -14.25
C LEU A 23 7.21 19.99 -14.78
N LYS A 24 6.06 19.38 -14.48
CA LYS A 24 5.64 18.07 -15.00
C LYS A 24 5.67 18.07 -16.53
N ASP A 25 5.03 19.06 -17.16
CA ASP A 25 4.96 19.13 -18.63
C ASP A 25 6.34 19.27 -19.28
N ARG A 26 7.25 20.04 -18.66
CA ARG A 26 8.65 20.14 -19.12
C ARG A 26 9.42 18.83 -18.95
N LEU A 27 9.26 18.14 -17.82
CA LEU A 27 9.94 16.87 -17.58
C LEU A 27 9.49 15.79 -18.58
N LEU A 28 8.20 15.74 -18.90
CA LEU A 28 7.65 14.83 -19.90
C LEU A 28 8.13 15.17 -21.33
N ALA A 29 8.33 16.45 -21.65
CA ALA A 29 8.82 16.88 -22.94
C ALA A 29 10.33 16.60 -23.14
N GLU A 30 11.14 16.81 -22.09
CA GLU A 30 12.60 16.67 -22.16
C GLU A 30 13.08 15.23 -21.93
N ILE A 31 12.29 14.40 -21.22
CA ILE A 31 12.67 13.03 -20.87
C ILE A 31 11.57 12.08 -21.36
N PRO A 32 11.64 11.62 -22.62
CA PRO A 32 10.59 10.78 -23.23
C PRO A 32 10.44 9.39 -22.59
N GLU A 33 11.42 8.97 -21.76
CA GLU A 33 11.38 7.70 -21.02
C GLU A 33 10.51 7.76 -19.75
N ILE A 34 10.10 8.97 -19.32
CA ILE A 34 9.27 9.19 -18.14
C ILE A 34 7.80 9.29 -18.55
N GLU A 35 6.96 8.58 -17.82
CA GLU A 35 5.51 8.71 -17.90
C GLU A 35 4.93 9.27 -16.60
N ALA A 36 3.82 9.99 -16.72
CA ALA A 36 3.07 10.51 -15.59
C ALA A 36 1.87 9.62 -15.29
N HIS A 37 1.76 9.18 -14.04
CA HIS A 37 0.64 8.40 -13.53
C HIS A 37 -0.07 9.18 -12.42
N GLU A 38 -1.39 9.28 -12.52
CA GLU A 38 -2.20 9.88 -11.46
C GLU A 38 -2.33 8.93 -10.27
N SER A 39 -2.04 9.42 -9.07
CA SER A 39 -2.19 8.69 -7.82
C SER A 39 -2.97 9.55 -6.82
N GLY A 40 -4.29 9.56 -7.00
CA GLY A 40 -5.19 10.40 -6.19
C GLY A 40 -4.94 11.88 -6.43
N ARG A 41 -4.39 12.59 -5.43
CA ARG A 41 -4.06 14.02 -5.53
C ARG A 41 -2.64 14.28 -6.04
N ASP A 42 -1.84 13.23 -6.13
CA ASP A 42 -0.43 13.32 -6.53
C ASP A 42 -0.24 12.80 -7.96
N ILE A 43 0.79 13.31 -8.63
CA ILE A 43 1.24 12.81 -9.94
C ILE A 43 2.61 12.17 -9.75
N VAL A 44 2.70 10.88 -10.06
CA VAL A 44 3.93 10.10 -9.97
C VAL A 44 4.58 10.05 -11.35
N LEU A 45 5.84 10.47 -11.42
CA LEU A 45 6.67 10.33 -12.63
C LEU A 45 7.48 9.04 -12.51
N ALA A 46 7.33 8.14 -13.47
CA ALA A 46 8.01 6.85 -13.49
C ALA A 46 8.73 6.63 -14.82
N PHE A 47 9.96 6.11 -14.76
CA PHE A 47 10.67 5.68 -15.95
C PHE A 47 10.16 4.31 -16.39
N MET A 48 9.76 4.17 -17.65
CA MET A 48 9.24 2.91 -18.19
C MET A 48 10.20 1.73 -18.02
N LYS A 49 11.50 1.98 -18.19
CA LYS A 49 12.57 0.98 -17.99
C LYS A 49 12.67 0.45 -16.54
N ASP A 50 12.26 1.24 -15.56
CA ASP A 50 12.39 0.90 -14.14
C ASP A 50 11.14 0.22 -13.57
N ILE A 51 10.02 0.24 -14.30
CA ILE A 51 8.76 -0.39 -13.89
C ILE A 51 8.92 -1.91 -13.79
N GLY A 52 9.58 -2.55 -14.75
CA GLY A 52 9.81 -4.01 -14.73
C GLY A 52 10.53 -4.50 -13.46
N PRO A 53 11.70 -3.95 -13.12
CA PRO A 53 12.40 -4.25 -11.87
C PRO A 53 11.57 -3.97 -10.61
N VAL A 54 10.81 -2.86 -10.57
CA VAL A 54 9.94 -2.53 -9.44
C VAL A 54 8.80 -3.54 -9.29
N LEU A 55 8.15 -3.92 -10.39
CA LEU A 55 7.11 -4.95 -10.41
C LEU A 55 7.65 -6.31 -10.01
N SER A 56 8.84 -6.69 -10.50
CA SER A 56 9.53 -7.92 -10.10
C SER A 56 9.89 -7.92 -8.61
N LYS A 57 10.22 -6.76 -8.04
CA LYS A 57 10.47 -6.64 -6.60
C LYS A 57 9.17 -6.69 -5.79
N ALA A 58 8.10 -6.08 -6.28
CA ALA A 58 6.77 -6.13 -5.66
C ALA A 58 6.18 -7.55 -5.70
N SER A 59 6.40 -8.30 -6.78
CA SER A 59 5.92 -9.68 -6.91
C SER A 59 6.56 -10.62 -5.91
N LYS A 60 7.80 -10.36 -5.45
CA LYS A 60 8.44 -11.12 -4.36
C LYS A 60 7.68 -11.09 -3.04
N PHE A 61 6.80 -10.09 -2.86
CA PHE A 61 5.98 -9.94 -1.65
C PHE A 61 4.51 -10.30 -1.90
N SER A 62 4.18 -10.95 -3.03
CA SER A 62 2.80 -11.33 -3.38
C SER A 62 2.13 -12.08 -2.24
N ASP A 63 2.81 -13.08 -1.70
CA ASP A 63 2.24 -13.99 -0.71
C ASP A 63 2.07 -13.29 0.63
N ALA A 64 3.03 -12.44 1.01
CA ALA A 64 2.93 -11.60 2.21
C ALA A 64 1.75 -10.60 2.11
N ILE A 65 1.51 -10.04 0.93
CA ILE A 65 0.36 -9.14 0.67
C ILE A 65 -0.95 -9.92 0.76
N VAL A 66 -1.03 -11.11 0.16
CA VAL A 66 -2.21 -11.98 0.23
C VAL A 66 -2.49 -12.38 1.68
N LEU A 67 -1.46 -12.79 2.43
CA LEU A 67 -1.58 -13.16 3.84
C LEU A 67 -2.04 -11.96 4.69
N SER A 68 -1.46 -10.78 4.48
CA SER A 68 -1.88 -9.55 5.18
C SER A 68 -3.34 -9.20 4.89
N LYS A 69 -3.81 -9.37 3.65
CA LYS A 69 -5.21 -9.16 3.28
C LYS A 69 -6.13 -10.17 3.97
N ALA A 70 -5.76 -11.46 3.95
CA ALA A 70 -6.51 -12.51 4.63
C ALA A 70 -6.61 -12.28 6.15
N ALA A 71 -5.48 -11.94 6.80
CA ALA A 71 -5.45 -11.58 8.21
C ALA A 71 -6.33 -10.36 8.53
N SER A 72 -6.34 -9.35 7.64
CA SER A 72 -7.21 -8.17 7.80
C SER A 72 -8.69 -8.51 7.70
N ILE A 73 -9.07 -9.44 6.81
CA ILE A 73 -10.44 -9.94 6.71
C ILE A 73 -10.83 -10.68 7.99
N LEU A 74 -9.99 -11.60 8.47
CA LEU A 74 -10.23 -12.36 9.69
C LEU A 74 -10.38 -11.46 10.91
N ARG A 75 -9.52 -10.45 11.05
CA ARG A 75 -9.62 -9.48 12.14
C ARG A 75 -10.99 -8.79 12.14
N ARG A 76 -11.52 -8.41 10.97
CA ARG A 76 -12.86 -7.83 10.88
C ARG A 76 -13.96 -8.82 11.26
N LEU A 77 -13.84 -10.07 10.83
CA LEU A 77 -14.78 -11.13 11.20
C LEU A 77 -14.77 -11.39 12.71
N MET A 78 -13.59 -11.42 13.34
CA MET A 78 -13.46 -11.57 14.79
C MET A 78 -14.05 -10.40 15.56
N LEU A 79 -13.85 -9.16 15.09
CA LEU A 79 -14.44 -7.98 15.72
C LEU A 79 -15.96 -7.92 15.60
N GLY A 80 -16.52 -8.48 14.52
CA GLY A 80 -17.96 -8.59 14.30
C GLY A 80 -18.59 -9.86 14.87
N HIS A 81 -17.80 -10.77 15.45
CA HIS A 81 -18.31 -12.01 16.03
C HIS A 81 -18.87 -11.73 17.42
N GLU A 82 -20.17 -11.91 17.58
CA GLU A 82 -20.80 -11.78 18.90
C GLU A 82 -20.35 -12.95 19.78
N THR A 83 -19.52 -12.63 20.79
CA THR A 83 -19.12 -13.58 21.81
C THR A 83 -20.05 -13.42 23.01
N SER A 84 -20.83 -14.46 23.32
CA SER A 84 -21.67 -14.49 24.51
C SER A 84 -20.83 -14.85 25.75
N LEU A 85 -19.91 -13.95 26.15
CA LEU A 85 -19.23 -14.05 27.43
C LEU A 85 -20.11 -13.38 28.49
N ASP A 86 -21.21 -14.05 28.85
CA ASP A 86 -22.19 -13.59 29.86
C ASP A 86 -21.71 -13.81 31.31
N GLY A 87 -20.43 -14.18 31.50
CA GLY A 87 -19.84 -14.54 32.79
C GLY A 87 -20.23 -15.94 33.28
N ARG A 88 -21.00 -16.70 32.50
CA ARG A 88 -21.34 -18.10 32.79
C ARG A 88 -20.59 -18.98 31.81
N PHE A 89 -19.71 -19.83 32.32
CA PHE A 89 -19.03 -20.84 31.52
C PHE A 89 -19.98 -21.98 31.18
N GLN A 90 -20.87 -21.72 30.23
CA GLN A 90 -21.75 -22.76 29.67
C GLN A 90 -20.92 -23.77 28.89
N GLU A 91 -21.39 -25.02 28.84
CA GLU A 91 -20.75 -26.06 28.06
C GLU A 91 -20.70 -25.65 26.58
N GLY A 92 -19.52 -25.72 25.96
CA GLY A 92 -19.32 -25.26 24.58
C GLY A 92 -19.05 -23.76 24.40
N CYS A 93 -18.91 -22.98 25.48
CA CYS A 93 -18.73 -21.52 25.38
C CYS A 93 -17.41 -21.12 24.70
N ILE A 94 -16.34 -21.89 24.89
CA ILE A 94 -15.02 -21.63 24.30
C ILE A 94 -15.07 -21.86 22.79
N GLU A 95 -15.66 -22.98 22.39
CA GLU A 95 -15.83 -23.40 21.00
C GLU A 95 -16.65 -22.38 20.21
N ARG A 96 -17.67 -21.78 20.83
CA ARG A 96 -18.50 -20.73 20.23
C ARG A 96 -17.86 -19.34 20.25
N SER A 97 -16.86 -19.12 21.10
CA SER A 97 -16.16 -17.84 21.23
C SER A 97 -15.19 -17.57 20.08
N VAL A 98 -14.84 -18.61 19.31
CA VAL A 98 -13.91 -18.50 18.18
C VAL A 98 -14.68 -18.60 16.86
N PRO A 99 -14.52 -17.64 15.93
CA PRO A 99 -15.14 -17.75 14.61
C PRO A 99 -14.61 -18.96 13.85
N SER A 100 -15.50 -19.74 13.23
CA SER A 100 -15.13 -20.91 12.41
C SER A 100 -14.16 -20.54 11.26
N ALA A 101 -14.31 -19.34 10.70
CA ALA A 101 -13.41 -18.83 9.66
C ALA A 101 -11.95 -18.70 10.13
N LEU A 102 -11.71 -18.41 11.42
CA LEU A 102 -10.36 -18.37 11.98
C LEU A 102 -9.76 -19.77 12.06
N LEU A 103 -10.55 -20.75 12.53
CA LEU A 103 -10.12 -22.14 12.61
C LEU A 103 -9.77 -22.67 11.21
N GLN A 104 -10.65 -22.45 10.24
CA GLN A 104 -10.43 -22.91 8.86
C GLN A 104 -9.20 -22.26 8.23
N PHE A 105 -8.94 -20.98 8.50
CA PHE A 105 -7.74 -20.31 8.04
C PHE A 105 -6.46 -20.88 8.65
N LEU A 106 -6.47 -21.20 9.95
CA LEU A 106 -5.33 -21.85 10.62
C LEU A 106 -5.11 -23.25 10.06
N CYS A 107 -6.16 -24.03 9.84
CA CYS A 107 -6.05 -25.33 9.19
C CYS A 107 -5.41 -25.23 7.81
N MET A 108 -5.76 -24.22 7.00
CA MET A 108 -5.17 -24.00 5.68
C MET A 108 -3.68 -23.59 5.73
N ILE A 109 -3.20 -23.04 6.84
CA ILE A 109 -1.79 -22.62 6.98
C ILE A 109 -0.92 -23.76 7.52
N PHE A 110 -1.46 -24.58 8.43
CA PHE A 110 -0.69 -25.56 9.18
C PHE A 110 -0.83 -27.01 8.69
N PHE A 111 -1.78 -27.30 7.80
CA PHE A 111 -1.99 -28.60 7.16
C PHE A 111 -1.98 -28.46 5.64
#